data_AF-A0A946FTC7-F1
#
_entry.id   AF-A0A946FTC7-F1
#
_cell.length_a   1.000
_cell.length_b   1.000
_cell.length_c   1.000
_cell.angle_alpha   90.00
_cell.angle_beta   90.00
_cell.angle_gamma   90.00
#
_symmetry.space_group_name_H-M   'P 1'
#
loop_
_entity.id
_entity.type
_entity.pdbx_description
1 polymer ?
#
loop_
_entity_poly.entity_id
_entity_poly.type
_entity_poly.pdbx_seq_one_letter_code
_entity_poly.pdbx_strand_id
1 'polypeptide(L)'
;MKQRYLPKCFMALIVIASFVCSFQSAFASTPNGSEEALGRTLARQAVKDNKRWTTADHSKAEALKKDFTSGEEITQACISCHSEAATQFHKTIHWTWLASGDKKDIRYGKAGYSVNNFCISGNAMEDKGCLSCHTSWNKKGVEGDVNCLKCHNDSGFNFNEALG
;
A
#
# COMPACT_ATOMS: atom_id res chain seq x y z
N MET A 1 16.33 73.39 -13.95
CA MET A 1 15.28 72.66 -13.20
C MET A 1 15.12 71.24 -13.77
N LYS A 2 15.78 70.20 -13.21
CA LYS A 2 15.52 68.78 -13.59
C LYS A 2 16.16 67.70 -12.68
N GLN A 3 16.87 68.07 -11.61
CA GLN A 3 17.67 67.12 -10.81
C GLN A 3 16.99 66.62 -9.51
N ARG A 4 15.84 67.19 -9.10
CA ARG A 4 15.21 66.89 -7.78
C ARG A 4 14.10 65.83 -7.81
N TYR A 5 13.68 65.38 -9.00
CA TYR A 5 12.58 64.41 -9.16
C TYR A 5 13.07 62.98 -9.42
N LEU A 6 14.28 62.81 -9.97
CA LEU A 6 14.86 61.51 -10.30
C LEU A 6 15.04 60.58 -9.07
N PRO A 7 15.57 61.03 -7.92
CA PRO A 7 15.79 60.15 -6.77
C PRO A 7 14.48 59.80 -6.04
N LYS A 8 13.46 60.67 -6.12
CA LYS A 8 12.15 60.44 -5.49
C LYS A 8 11.32 59.39 -6.24
N CYS A 9 11.36 59.41 -7.57
CA CYS A 9 10.73 58.36 -8.39
C CYS A 9 11.47 57.02 -8.24
N PHE A 10 12.79 57.02 -8.12
CA PHE A 10 13.57 55.79 -7.95
C PHE A 10 13.32 55.13 -6.58
N MET A 11 13.26 55.91 -5.50
CA MET A 11 12.87 55.37 -4.19
C MET A 11 11.41 54.90 -4.14
N ALA A 12 10.48 55.61 -4.79
CA ALA A 12 9.09 55.17 -4.87
C ALA A 12 8.96 53.84 -5.63
N LEU A 13 9.70 53.65 -6.72
CA LEU A 13 9.72 52.40 -7.48
C LEU A 13 10.33 51.23 -6.68
N ILE A 14 11.38 51.48 -5.89
CA ILE A 14 11.98 50.46 -5.01
C ILE A 14 11.02 50.06 -3.89
N VAL A 15 10.32 51.00 -3.26
CA VAL A 15 9.33 50.70 -2.22
C VAL A 15 8.14 49.92 -2.79
N ILE A 16 7.66 50.28 -3.99
CA ILE A 16 6.58 49.54 -4.67
C ILE A 16 7.04 48.13 -5.05
N ALA A 17 8.25 47.97 -5.60
CA ALA A 17 8.78 46.64 -5.95
C ALA A 17 9.01 45.76 -4.71
N SER A 18 9.46 46.35 -3.60
CA SER A 18 9.61 45.65 -2.31
C SER A 18 8.26 45.20 -1.76
N PHE A 19 7.23 46.06 -1.85
CA PHE A 19 5.87 45.74 -1.40
C PHE A 19 5.20 44.67 -2.28
N VAL A 20 5.49 44.65 -3.59
CA VAL A 20 4.99 43.62 -4.52
C VAL A 20 5.69 42.27 -4.31
N CYS A 21 7.00 42.26 -4.00
CA CYS A 21 7.73 41.02 -3.74
C CYS A 21 7.45 40.40 -2.36
N SER A 22 7.08 41.21 -1.35
CA SER A 22 6.75 40.70 -0.01
C SER A 22 5.32 40.20 0.14
N PHE A 23 4.43 40.43 -0.83
CA PHE A 23 3.02 39.99 -0.80
C PHE A 23 2.73 38.70 -1.59
N GLN A 24 3.73 38.04 -2.16
CA GLN A 24 3.55 36.83 -2.98
C GLN A 24 3.47 35.51 -2.18
N SER A 25 3.54 35.53 -0.85
CA SER A 25 3.60 34.31 -0.05
C SER A 25 2.25 33.66 0.29
N ALA A 26 1.11 34.18 -0.18
CA ALA A 26 -0.21 33.71 0.29
C ALA A 26 -1.23 33.35 -0.82
N PHE A 27 -0.81 33.23 -2.08
CA PHE A 27 -1.65 32.68 -3.15
C PHE A 27 -1.08 31.37 -3.70
N ALA A 28 -0.64 30.47 -2.81
CA ALA A 28 -0.82 29.05 -3.12
C ALA A 28 -2.31 28.77 -2.92
N SER A 29 -3.08 28.87 -4.00
CA SER A 29 -4.46 28.36 -4.01
C SER A 29 -4.38 26.88 -3.64
N THR A 30 -4.70 26.53 -2.39
CA THR A 30 -5.21 25.20 -2.11
C THR A 30 -6.48 25.11 -2.95
N PRO A 31 -6.57 24.19 -3.93
CA PRO A 31 -7.80 24.05 -4.68
C PRO A 31 -8.83 23.51 -3.70
N ASN A 32 -9.61 24.42 -3.12
CA ASN A 32 -10.78 24.13 -2.33
C ASN A 32 -11.85 23.63 -3.31
N GLY A 33 -11.67 22.39 -3.79
CA GLY A 33 -12.44 21.84 -4.90
C GLY A 33 -11.68 20.98 -5.91
N SER A 34 -10.49 20.43 -5.60
CA SER A 34 -10.06 19.26 -6.38
C SER A 34 -11.02 18.12 -6.03
N GLU A 35 -11.94 17.78 -6.93
CA GLU A 35 -12.65 16.50 -6.87
C GLU A 35 -11.63 15.42 -6.54
N GLU A 36 -11.86 14.73 -5.44
CA GLU A 36 -10.99 13.64 -5.03
C GLU A 36 -10.89 12.64 -6.19
N ALA A 37 -9.67 12.35 -6.63
CA ALA A 37 -9.46 11.41 -7.73
C ALA A 37 -10.25 10.13 -7.46
N LEU A 38 -11.07 9.70 -8.44
CA LEU A 38 -11.98 8.55 -8.29
C LEU A 38 -11.29 7.32 -7.68
N GLY A 39 -10.03 7.07 -8.03
CA GLY A 39 -9.24 5.98 -7.45
C GLY A 39 -9.05 6.06 -5.93
N ARG A 40 -8.91 7.26 -5.36
CA ARG A 40 -8.82 7.46 -3.90
C ARG A 40 -10.16 7.24 -3.22
N THR A 41 -11.25 7.72 -3.82
CA THR A 41 -12.62 7.48 -3.33
C THR A 41 -12.95 5.98 -3.32
N LEU A 42 -12.65 5.26 -4.41
CA LEU A 42 -12.85 3.82 -4.51
C LEU A 42 -11.96 3.05 -3.52
N ALA A 43 -10.70 3.45 -3.35
CA ALA A 43 -9.81 2.84 -2.37
C ALA A 43 -10.34 3.02 -0.95
N ARG A 44 -10.80 4.23 -0.58
CA ARG A 44 -11.42 4.52 0.72
C ARG A 44 -12.71 3.73 0.93
N GLN A 45 -13.55 3.62 -0.08
CA GLN A 45 -14.75 2.80 -0.02
C GLN A 45 -14.41 1.32 0.19
N ALA A 46 -13.35 0.81 -0.46
CA ALA A 46 -12.90 -0.57 -0.29
C ALA A 46 -12.34 -0.86 1.12
N VAL A 47 -11.77 0.15 1.80
CA VAL A 47 -11.23 0.02 3.17
C VAL A 47 -12.14 0.60 4.26
N LYS A 48 -13.30 1.16 3.92
CA LYS A 48 -14.22 1.75 4.89
C LYS A 48 -14.67 0.66 5.85
N ASP A 49 -14.34 0.82 7.12
CA ASP A 49 -14.65 -0.12 8.19
C ASP A 49 -16.13 -0.49 8.18
N ASN A 50 -16.42 -1.62 7.57
CA ASN A 50 -17.63 -2.33 7.80
C ASN A 50 -17.30 -3.23 8.99
N LYS A 51 -17.89 -3.00 10.16
CA LYS A 51 -17.83 -3.92 11.30
C LYS A 51 -18.38 -5.26 10.82
N ARG A 52 -17.52 -6.08 10.23
CA ARG A 52 -17.89 -7.40 9.74
C ARG A 52 -18.32 -8.19 10.96
N TRP A 53 -19.56 -8.65 10.93
CA TRP A 53 -20.02 -9.61 11.91
C TRP A 53 -19.19 -10.88 11.71
N THR A 54 -18.31 -11.17 12.66
CA THR A 54 -17.53 -12.41 12.67
C THR A 54 -18.35 -13.46 13.40
N THR A 55 -18.32 -14.69 12.90
CA THR A 55 -18.95 -15.84 13.56
C THR A 55 -17.97 -16.58 14.47
N ALA A 56 -16.70 -16.15 14.48
CA ALA A 56 -15.62 -16.75 15.26
C ALA A 56 -14.93 -15.69 16.12
N ASP A 57 -14.61 -16.08 17.35
CA ASP A 57 -13.81 -15.33 18.32
C ASP A 57 -12.55 -16.15 18.64
N HIS A 58 -11.44 -15.78 18.00
CA HIS A 58 -10.17 -16.50 18.09
C HIS A 58 -9.55 -16.45 19.49
N SER A 59 -9.93 -15.50 20.35
CA SER A 59 -9.48 -15.47 21.75
C SER A 59 -9.96 -16.68 22.57
N LYS A 60 -11.05 -17.32 22.11
CA LYS A 60 -11.65 -18.50 22.73
C LYS A 60 -11.11 -19.81 22.15
N ALA A 61 -10.34 -19.77 21.07
CA ALA A 61 -9.85 -20.97 20.41
C ALA A 61 -8.62 -21.54 21.13
N GLU A 62 -8.76 -22.74 21.71
CA GLU A 62 -7.68 -23.37 22.49
C GLU A 62 -6.42 -23.66 21.66
N ALA A 63 -6.58 -24.00 20.38
CA ALA A 63 -5.47 -24.23 19.45
C ALA A 63 -4.54 -23.00 19.27
N LEU A 64 -5.02 -21.81 19.64
CA LEU A 64 -4.29 -20.55 19.57
C LEU A 64 -3.74 -20.09 20.93
N LYS A 65 -4.06 -20.79 22.03
CA LYS A 65 -3.57 -20.47 23.38
C LYS A 65 -2.24 -21.17 23.68
N LYS A 66 -1.25 -20.89 22.84
CA LYS A 66 0.12 -21.38 23.01
C LYS A 66 1.11 -20.39 22.44
N ASP A 67 2.34 -20.50 22.86
CA ASP A 67 3.44 -19.79 22.25
C ASP A 67 3.76 -20.41 20.89
N PHE A 68 3.86 -19.57 19.86
CA PHE A 68 4.28 -19.95 18.51
C PHE A 68 5.74 -19.58 18.32
N THR A 69 6.52 -20.47 17.72
CA THR A 69 7.95 -20.27 17.44
C THR A 69 8.23 -19.89 15.98
N SER A 70 7.24 -20.04 15.10
CA SER A 70 7.33 -19.65 13.68
C SER A 70 5.97 -19.25 13.11
N GLY A 71 5.99 -18.50 12.01
CA GLY A 71 4.78 -18.13 11.27
C GLY A 71 4.10 -19.35 10.64
N GLU A 72 4.88 -20.34 10.18
CA GLU A 72 4.38 -21.60 9.66
C GLU A 72 3.54 -22.36 10.72
N GLU A 73 3.95 -22.39 11.99
CA GLU A 73 3.14 -22.99 13.07
C GLU A 73 1.80 -22.28 13.27
N ILE A 74 1.75 -20.95 13.10
CA ILE A 74 0.51 -20.19 13.15
C ILE A 74 -0.41 -20.62 12.00
N THR A 75 0.12 -20.71 10.79
CA THR A 75 -0.64 -21.17 9.61
C THR A 75 -1.23 -22.56 9.84
N GLN A 76 -0.45 -23.49 10.39
CA GLN A 76 -0.93 -24.83 10.74
C GLN A 76 -2.09 -24.80 11.75
N ALA A 77 -2.02 -23.92 12.76
CA ALA A 77 -3.13 -23.74 13.69
C ALA A 77 -4.38 -23.17 13.00
N CYS A 78 -4.23 -22.20 12.09
CA CYS A 78 -5.35 -21.64 11.33
C CYS A 78 -6.06 -22.71 10.47
N ILE A 79 -5.31 -23.49 9.71
CA ILE A 79 -5.87 -24.49 8.80
C ILE A 79 -6.36 -25.76 9.51
N SER A 80 -6.06 -25.93 10.81
CA SER A 80 -6.67 -27.00 11.61
C SER A 80 -8.20 -26.87 11.73
N CYS A 81 -8.73 -25.64 11.58
CA CYS A 81 -10.17 -25.36 11.50
C CYS A 81 -10.58 -24.84 10.11
N HIS A 82 -9.71 -24.10 9.42
CA HIS A 82 -9.91 -23.58 8.06
C HIS A 82 -9.24 -24.47 7.01
N SER A 83 -9.60 -25.76 6.98
CA SER A 83 -8.87 -26.81 6.24
C SER A 83 -8.68 -26.52 4.75
N GLU A 84 -9.65 -25.88 4.11
CA GLU A 84 -9.59 -25.59 2.66
C GLU A 84 -8.96 -24.23 2.33
N ALA A 85 -8.74 -23.37 3.33
CA ALA A 85 -8.42 -21.97 3.09
C ALA A 85 -7.11 -21.79 2.33
N ALA A 86 -6.05 -22.51 2.71
CA ALA A 86 -4.76 -22.44 2.01
C ALA A 86 -4.88 -22.91 0.55
N THR A 87 -5.50 -24.07 0.33
CA THR A 87 -5.71 -24.64 -1.01
C THR A 87 -6.53 -23.73 -1.94
N GLN A 88 -7.57 -23.09 -1.39
CA GLN A 88 -8.38 -22.12 -2.13
C GLN A 88 -7.60 -20.83 -2.40
N PHE A 89 -6.86 -20.34 -1.39
CA PHE A 89 -6.07 -19.12 -1.50
C PHE A 89 -4.95 -19.23 -2.52
N HIS A 90 -4.32 -20.39 -2.66
CA HIS A 90 -3.29 -20.67 -3.68
C HIS A 90 -3.77 -20.46 -5.12
N LYS A 91 -5.09 -20.46 -5.36
CA LYS A 91 -5.70 -20.22 -6.69
C LYS A 91 -5.94 -18.74 -6.99
N THR A 92 -5.67 -17.84 -6.05
CA THR A 92 -6.00 -16.42 -6.16
C THR A 92 -4.85 -15.60 -6.75
N ILE A 93 -5.17 -14.38 -7.17
CA ILE A 93 -4.17 -13.40 -7.64
C ILE A 93 -3.20 -12.97 -6.52
N HIS A 94 -3.60 -13.08 -5.25
CA HIS A 94 -2.75 -12.70 -4.12
C HIS A 94 -1.61 -13.69 -3.91
N TRP A 95 -1.82 -14.96 -4.25
CA TRP A 95 -0.80 -16.00 -4.20
C TRP A 95 -0.02 -16.12 -5.50
N THR A 96 -0.71 -16.20 -6.64
CA THR A 96 -0.04 -16.44 -7.92
C THR A 96 0.61 -15.19 -8.49
N TRP A 97 0.17 -14.00 -8.06
CA TRP A 97 0.50 -12.70 -8.66
C TRP A 97 0.21 -12.63 -10.16
N LEU A 98 -0.65 -13.51 -10.66
CA LEU A 98 -1.12 -13.51 -12.04
C LEU A 98 -2.58 -13.05 -12.04
N ALA A 99 -2.85 -12.00 -12.81
CA ALA A 99 -4.19 -11.50 -12.99
C ALA A 99 -4.93 -12.29 -14.08
N SER A 100 -6.23 -12.48 -13.89
CA SER A 100 -7.11 -13.13 -14.85
C SER A 100 -7.54 -12.13 -15.93
N GLY A 101 -7.58 -12.56 -17.20
CA GLY A 101 -7.94 -11.69 -18.32
C GLY A 101 -8.62 -12.32 -19.51
N ASP A 102 -9.10 -11.44 -20.39
CA ASP A 102 -9.73 -11.79 -21.66
C ASP A 102 -8.77 -12.52 -22.61
N LYS A 103 -7.48 -12.17 -22.53
CA LYS A 103 -6.39 -12.80 -23.28
C LYS A 103 -5.74 -13.90 -22.46
N LYS A 104 -6.19 -15.14 -22.67
CA LYS A 104 -5.74 -16.33 -21.93
C LYS A 104 -4.28 -16.71 -22.19
N ASP A 105 -3.68 -16.19 -23.26
CA ASP A 105 -2.31 -16.44 -23.72
C ASP A 105 -1.27 -15.49 -23.10
N ILE A 106 -1.70 -14.39 -22.48
CA ILE A 106 -0.80 -13.41 -21.88
C ILE A 106 -0.81 -13.56 -20.37
N ARG A 107 0.36 -13.87 -19.80
CA ARG A 107 0.59 -13.84 -18.36
C ARG A 107 0.85 -12.41 -17.92
N TYR A 108 -0.12 -11.73 -17.32
CA TYR A 108 0.06 -10.40 -16.74
C TYR A 108 -0.26 -10.41 -15.24
N GLY A 109 0.15 -9.37 -14.52
CA GLY A 109 0.22 -9.34 -13.06
C GLY A 109 1.68 -9.25 -12.57
N LYS A 110 1.88 -9.11 -11.25
CA LYS A 110 3.21 -8.85 -10.67
C LYS A 110 4.24 -9.97 -10.93
N ALA A 111 3.77 -11.20 -11.16
CA ALA A 111 4.61 -12.34 -11.59
C ALA A 111 4.57 -12.61 -13.10
N GLY A 112 3.87 -11.78 -13.87
CA GLY A 112 3.78 -11.86 -15.33
C GLY A 112 4.54 -10.72 -16.03
N TYR A 113 4.16 -10.44 -17.27
CA TYR A 113 4.68 -9.35 -18.09
C TYR A 113 4.08 -8.00 -17.67
N SER A 114 4.27 -7.62 -16.41
CA SER A 114 3.91 -6.31 -15.90
C SER A 114 5.17 -5.54 -15.53
N VAL A 115 5.34 -4.39 -16.16
CA VAL A 115 6.48 -3.49 -15.94
C VAL A 115 6.01 -2.13 -15.43
N ASN A 116 6.79 -1.53 -14.54
CA ASN A 116 6.60 -0.17 -14.08
C ASN A 116 7.93 0.61 -14.10
N ASN A 117 7.90 1.89 -13.73
CA ASN A 117 9.07 2.77 -13.67
C ASN A 117 9.68 2.88 -12.26
N PHE A 118 9.37 1.93 -11.37
CA PHE A 118 9.95 1.82 -10.03
C PHE A 118 10.96 0.66 -10.03
N CYS A 119 10.63 -0.46 -9.38
CA CYS A 119 11.47 -1.66 -9.35
C CYS A 119 11.45 -2.46 -10.66
N ILE A 120 10.91 -1.90 -11.75
CA ILE A 120 10.74 -2.50 -13.07
C ILE A 120 9.77 -3.68 -13.09
N SER A 121 10.04 -4.78 -12.39
CA SER A 121 9.22 -5.99 -12.41
C SER A 121 9.40 -6.79 -11.12
N GLY A 122 8.40 -7.63 -10.79
CA GLY A 122 8.56 -8.67 -9.77
C GLY A 122 9.41 -9.87 -10.25
N ASN A 123 9.90 -9.82 -11.50
CA ASN A 123 10.72 -10.82 -12.17
C ASN A 123 10.23 -12.25 -11.90
N ALA A 124 8.98 -12.54 -12.26
CA ALA A 124 8.37 -13.86 -12.05
C ALA A 124 8.52 -14.43 -10.62
N MET A 125 8.51 -13.56 -9.59
CA MET A 125 8.73 -13.89 -8.17
C MET A 125 10.17 -14.22 -7.76
N GLU A 126 11.17 -13.92 -8.59
CA GLU A 126 12.58 -14.11 -8.23
C GLU A 126 13.15 -12.94 -7.40
N ASP A 127 12.56 -11.75 -7.51
CA ASP A 127 13.00 -10.58 -6.76
C ASP A 127 12.61 -10.68 -5.27
N LYS A 128 13.61 -10.93 -4.42
CA LYS A 128 13.42 -11.07 -2.97
C LYS A 128 12.93 -9.78 -2.28
N GLY A 129 13.26 -8.61 -2.82
CA GLY A 129 12.72 -7.35 -2.32
C GLY A 129 11.21 -7.27 -2.53
N CYS A 130 10.76 -7.67 -3.71
CA CYS A 130 9.34 -7.73 -4.06
C CYS A 130 8.55 -8.74 -3.21
N LEU A 131 9.17 -9.89 -2.89
CA LEU A 131 8.56 -10.95 -2.07
C LEU A 131 8.28 -10.57 -0.61
N SER A 132 8.82 -9.45 -0.11
CA SER A 132 8.43 -8.90 1.21
C SER A 132 6.94 -8.58 1.29
N CYS A 133 6.31 -8.30 0.15
CA CYS A 133 4.88 -8.04 0.05
C CYS A 133 4.07 -9.31 -0.29
N HIS A 134 4.72 -10.43 -0.62
CA HIS A 134 4.02 -11.67 -0.92
C HIS A 134 3.35 -12.21 0.35
N THR A 135 2.23 -12.91 0.20
CA THR A 135 1.44 -13.45 1.31
C THR A 135 1.98 -14.78 1.82
N SER A 136 3.27 -15.04 1.64
CA SER A 136 3.98 -16.19 2.20
C SER A 136 4.89 -15.73 3.34
N TRP A 137 5.20 -16.61 4.27
CA TRP A 137 6.26 -16.34 5.24
C TRP A 137 7.65 -16.22 4.58
N ASN A 138 8.53 -15.42 5.20
CA ASN A 138 9.98 -15.45 4.93
C ASN A 138 10.41 -15.24 3.46
N LYS A 139 9.65 -14.47 2.67
CA LYS A 139 9.95 -14.20 1.23
C LYS A 139 10.15 -15.49 0.40
N LYS A 140 9.41 -16.55 0.74
CA LYS A 140 9.44 -17.84 0.03
C LYS A 140 8.57 -17.88 -1.23
N GLY A 141 7.75 -16.86 -1.48
CA GLY A 141 6.87 -16.86 -2.64
C GLY A 141 5.90 -18.04 -2.61
N VAL A 142 5.76 -18.73 -3.74
CA VAL A 142 4.88 -19.91 -3.85
C VAL A 142 5.42 -21.18 -3.19
N GLU A 143 6.69 -21.18 -2.74
CA GLU A 143 7.31 -22.32 -2.05
C GLU A 143 7.09 -22.28 -0.52
N GLY A 144 6.54 -21.17 0.00
CA GLY A 144 6.27 -21.01 1.43
C GLY A 144 4.83 -21.35 1.82
N ASP A 145 4.58 -21.36 3.13
CA ASP A 145 3.23 -21.46 3.66
C ASP A 145 2.50 -20.10 3.60
N VAL A 146 1.17 -20.15 3.46
CA VAL A 146 0.31 -18.96 3.46
C VAL A 146 0.44 -18.22 4.79
N ASN A 147 0.76 -16.93 4.74
CA ASN A 147 0.71 -16.04 5.88
C ASN A 147 -0.71 -15.49 6.05
N CYS A 148 -1.54 -16.20 6.83
CA CYS A 148 -2.91 -15.81 7.14
C CYS A 148 -3.01 -14.44 7.81
N LEU A 149 -2.01 -14.08 8.62
CA LEU A 149 -1.97 -12.84 9.39
C LEU A 149 -1.69 -11.60 8.53
N LYS A 150 -1.10 -11.75 7.33
CA LYS A 150 -0.89 -10.62 6.40
C LYS A 150 -2.18 -9.86 6.07
N CYS A 151 -3.32 -10.55 6.13
CA CYS A 151 -4.65 -9.98 5.90
C CYS A 151 -5.53 -9.98 7.16
N HIS A 152 -5.37 -10.97 8.05
CA HIS A 152 -6.29 -11.19 9.17
C HIS A 152 -5.76 -10.71 10.52
N ASN A 153 -4.57 -10.11 10.58
CA ASN A 153 -4.09 -9.57 11.83
C ASN A 153 -4.88 -8.32 12.25
N ASP A 154 -5.52 -8.37 13.42
CA ASP A 154 -6.24 -7.24 14.02
C ASP A 154 -5.39 -6.48 15.06
N SER A 155 -4.27 -7.07 15.47
CA SER A 155 -3.48 -6.61 16.61
C SER A 155 -2.65 -5.36 16.31
N GLY A 156 -2.66 -4.88 15.06
CA GLY A 156 -1.84 -3.76 14.61
C GLY A 156 -0.34 -4.05 14.57
N PHE A 157 0.10 -5.26 14.93
CA PHE A 157 1.50 -5.66 14.89
C PHE A 157 1.95 -6.02 13.46
N ASN A 158 2.97 -5.34 12.96
CA ASN A 158 3.78 -5.90 11.87
C ASN A 158 4.65 -6.99 12.50
N PHE A 159 4.28 -8.26 12.32
CA PHE A 159 5.22 -9.35 12.58
C PHE A 159 6.48 -9.05 11.75
N ASN A 160 7.62 -8.85 12.42
CA ASN A 160 8.86 -8.53 11.72
C ASN A 160 9.27 -9.68 10.78
N GLU A 161 8.80 -10.91 11.05
CA GLU A 161 8.92 -12.06 10.16
C GLU A 161 8.07 -11.97 8.88
N ALA A 162 7.09 -11.05 8.81
CA ALA A 162 6.29 -10.81 7.61
C ALA A 162 6.96 -9.84 6.62
N LEU A 163 8.08 -9.21 7.00
CA LEU A 163 8.84 -8.25 6.19
C LEU A 163 10.34 -8.58 6.09
N GLY A 164 10.84 -9.44 6.98
CA GLY A 164 12.21 -9.98 7.00
C GLY A 164 12.62 -10.74 5.75
#